data_AF-A0A3N5FG52-F1
#
_entry.id   AF-A0A3N5FG52-F1
#
_cell.length_a   1.000
_cell.length_b   1.000
_cell.length_c   1.000
_cell.angle_alpha   90.00
_cell.angle_beta   90.00
_cell.angle_gamma   90.00
#
_symmetry.space_group_name_H-M   'P 1'
#
loop_
_entity.id
_entity.type
_entity.pdbx_description
1 polymer ?
#
loop_
_entity_poly.entity_id
_entity_poly.type
_entity_poly.pdbx_seq_one_letter_code
_entity_poly.pdbx_strand_id
1 'polypeptide(L)'
;MNEIKINNLSPAQFQKAERINSNDPTGFGNVMKSAIDNVSGMEKDADKSILNLLQGKEEIHTTMIALQKADMSMRMLLSVRNKVIEAYREIMRMQF
;
A
#
# COMPACT_ATOMS: atom_id res chain seq x y z
N MET A 1 -44.81 -25.38 -34.52
CA MET A 1 -43.60 -25.99 -33.92
C MET A 1 -42.41 -25.29 -34.56
N ASN A 2 -41.88 -24.26 -33.90
CA ASN A 2 -40.73 -23.51 -34.43
C ASN A 2 -39.48 -24.06 -33.77
N GLU A 3 -38.60 -24.63 -34.59
CA GLU A 3 -37.32 -25.19 -34.19
C GLU A 3 -36.41 -24.08 -33.65
N ILE A 4 -36.10 -24.14 -32.35
CA ILE A 4 -35.07 -23.31 -31.74
C ILE A 4 -33.72 -23.85 -32.20
N LYS A 5 -33.09 -23.16 -33.15
CA LYS A 5 -31.70 -23.41 -33.55
C LYS A 5 -30.77 -22.89 -32.46
N ILE A 6 -30.28 -23.78 -31.61
CA ILE A 6 -29.21 -23.49 -30.64
C ILE A 6 -27.88 -23.74 -31.36
N ASN A 7 -27.38 -22.74 -32.09
CA ASN A 7 -26.02 -22.74 -32.64
C ASN A 7 -25.36 -21.40 -32.32
N ASN A 8 -24.65 -21.32 -31.19
CA ASN A 8 -23.26 -20.86 -31.09
C ASN A 8 -22.88 -20.77 -29.60
N LEU A 9 -22.55 -21.90 -28.96
CA LEU A 9 -21.81 -21.87 -27.71
C LEU A 9 -20.35 -21.55 -28.06
N SER A 10 -20.08 -20.26 -28.27
CA SER A 10 -18.71 -19.75 -28.29
C SER A 10 -18.09 -20.14 -26.95
N PRO A 11 -16.97 -20.91 -26.92
CA PRO A 11 -16.29 -21.16 -25.65
C PRO A 11 -15.99 -19.80 -25.06
N ALA A 12 -16.48 -19.58 -23.83
CA ALA A 12 -16.24 -18.39 -23.06
C ALA A 12 -14.78 -18.01 -23.26
N GLN A 13 -14.55 -16.88 -23.94
CA GLN A 13 -13.25 -16.28 -24.02
C GLN A 13 -12.89 -15.99 -22.57
N PHE A 14 -12.10 -16.87 -21.97
CA PHE A 14 -11.43 -16.59 -20.72
C PHE A 14 -10.65 -15.32 -21.00
N GLN A 15 -11.23 -14.19 -20.58
CA GLN A 15 -10.66 -12.88 -20.71
C GLN A 15 -9.27 -13.00 -20.14
N LYS A 16 -8.30 -12.87 -21.04
CA LYS A 16 -6.86 -12.94 -20.81
C LYS A 16 -6.59 -12.32 -19.44
N ALA A 17 -6.38 -13.17 -18.43
CA ALA A 17 -5.91 -12.71 -17.14
C ALA A 17 -4.69 -11.86 -17.46
N GLU A 18 -4.77 -10.57 -17.17
CA GLU A 18 -3.68 -9.65 -17.37
C GLU A 18 -2.49 -10.30 -16.68
N ARG A 19 -1.55 -10.77 -17.49
CA ARG A 19 -0.27 -11.24 -16.99
C ARG A 19 0.32 -9.99 -16.37
N ILE A 20 0.23 -9.88 -15.05
CA ILE A 20 1.02 -8.92 -14.30
C ILE A 20 2.45 -9.25 -14.72
N ASN A 21 3.03 -8.38 -15.55
CA ASN A 21 4.39 -8.54 -16.04
C ASN A 21 5.28 -8.47 -14.80
N SER A 22 5.70 -9.62 -14.31
CA SER A 22 6.57 -9.80 -13.14
C SER A 22 8.01 -9.31 -13.37
N ASN A 23 8.25 -8.64 -14.50
CA ASN A 23 9.54 -8.11 -14.94
C ASN A 23 9.64 -6.59 -14.83
N ASP A 24 8.81 -5.94 -14.00
CA ASP A 24 9.05 -4.55 -13.63
C ASP A 24 9.86 -4.47 -12.32
N PRO A 25 11.21 -4.38 -12.37
CA PRO A 25 12.05 -4.21 -11.19
C PRO A 25 11.77 -2.91 -10.42
N THR A 26 10.94 -2.00 -10.95
CA THR A 26 10.57 -0.75 -10.28
C THR A 26 9.39 -0.89 -9.32
N GLY A 27 8.62 -1.99 -9.36
CA GLY A 27 7.36 -2.11 -8.62
C GLY A 27 7.51 -1.99 -7.10
N PHE A 28 8.35 -2.81 -6.48
CA PHE A 28 8.51 -2.80 -5.02
C PHE A 28 9.14 -1.51 -4.49
N GLY A 29 10.17 -0.99 -5.18
CA GLY A 29 10.81 0.27 -4.81
C GLY A 29 9.84 1.45 -4.87
N ASN A 30 8.98 1.50 -5.88
CA ASN A 30 7.93 2.52 -6.01
C ASN A 30 6.87 2.41 -4.90
N VAL A 31 6.47 1.19 -4.53
CA VAL A 31 5.54 0.97 -3.41
C VAL A 31 6.16 1.43 -2.09
N MET A 32 7.42 1.09 -1.83
CA MET A 32 8.13 1.53 -0.62
C MET A 32 8.29 3.05 -0.59
N LYS A 33 8.66 3.67 -1.71
CA LYS A 33 8.74 5.14 -1.82
C LYS A 33 7.40 5.80 -1.53
N SER A 34 6.32 5.30 -2.13
CA SER A 34 4.97 5.80 -1.90
C SER A 34 4.54 5.64 -0.44
N ALA A 35 4.91 4.54 0.21
CA ALA A 35 4.65 4.33 1.63
C ALA A 35 5.38 5.34 2.52
N ILE A 36 6.67 5.62 2.22
CA ILE A 36 7.45 6.66 2.92
C ILE A 36 6.82 8.03 2.73
N ASP A 37 6.46 8.39 1.49
CA ASP A 37 5.84 9.67 1.17
C ASP A 37 4.49 9.83 1.90
N ASN A 38 3.70 8.76 1.98
CA ASN A 38 2.45 8.74 2.73
C ASN A 38 2.65 8.95 4.23
N VAL A 39 3.61 8.26 4.85
CA VAL A 39 3.92 8.44 6.28
C VAL A 39 4.41 9.86 6.55
N SER A 40 5.28 10.40 5.68
CA SER A 40 5.72 11.80 5.79
C SER A 40 4.57 12.80 5.65
N GLY A 41 3.59 12.51 4.80
CA GLY A 41 2.35 13.27 4.71
C GLY A 41 1.57 13.25 6.03
N MET A 42 1.40 12.07 6.62
CA MET A 42 0.69 11.92 7.89
C MET A 42 1.39 12.62 9.07
N GLU A 43 2.73 12.63 9.10
CA GLU A 43 3.49 13.41 10.09
C GLU A 43 3.22 14.92 9.93
N LYS A 44 3.28 15.44 8.70
CA LYS A 44 2.98 16.86 8.44
C LYS A 44 1.55 17.24 8.79
N ASP A 45 0.60 16.35 8.53
CA ASP A 45 -0.80 16.56 8.90
C ASP A 45 -0.97 16.60 10.43
N ALA A 46 -0.28 15.73 11.15
CA ALA A 46 -0.26 15.74 12.61
C ALA A 46 0.38 17.02 13.17
N ASP A 47 1.51 17.46 12.61
CA ASP A 47 2.15 18.73 13.00
C ASP A 47 1.23 19.93 12.76
N LYS A 48 0.55 19.95 11.62
CA LYS A 48 -0.43 21.00 11.30
C LYS A 48 -1.60 20.97 12.28
N SER A 49 -2.09 19.79 12.62
CA SER A 49 -3.18 19.61 13.59
C SER A 49 -2.78 20.11 14.99
N ILE A 50 -1.53 19.86 15.41
CA ILE A 50 -0.98 20.44 16.65
C ILE A 50 -1.01 21.97 16.59
N LEU A 51 -0.55 22.56 15.49
CA LEU A 51 -0.56 24.02 15.33
C LEU A 51 -1.98 24.61 15.37
N ASN A 52 -2.95 23.93 14.76
CA ASN A 52 -4.35 24.36 14.79
C ASN A 52 -4.95 24.25 16.19
N LEU A 53 -4.63 23.17 16.91
CA LEU A 53 -5.05 22.98 18.30
C LEU A 53 -4.54 24.11 19.19
N LEU A 54 -3.25 24.46 19.08
CA LEU A 54 -2.66 25.58 19.83
C LEU A 54 -3.30 26.94 19.50
N GLN A 55 -3.84 27.09 18.29
CA GLN A 55 -4.60 28.26 17.84
C GLN A 55 -6.09 28.21 18.21
N GLY A 56 -6.55 27.13 18.87
CA GLY A 56 -7.97 26.92 19.19
C GLY A 56 -8.86 26.61 17.99
N LYS A 57 -8.28 26.24 16.84
CA LYS A 57 -8.98 25.94 15.57
C LYS A 57 -9.34 24.47 15.41
N GLU A 58 -8.83 23.60 16.29
CA GLU A 58 -9.01 22.16 16.21
C GLU A 58 -9.13 21.58 17.62
N GLU A 59 -9.89 20.49 17.77
CA GLU A 59 -10.08 19.84 19.05
C GLU A 59 -8.97 18.83 19.36
N ILE A 60 -8.67 18.67 20.66
CA ILE A 60 -7.61 17.78 21.15
C ILE A 60 -7.76 16.36 20.60
N HIS A 61 -8.99 15.84 20.54
CA HIS A 61 -9.23 14.47 20.11
C HIS A 61 -8.86 14.26 18.63
N THR A 62 -9.05 15.27 17.77
CA THR A 62 -8.70 15.18 16.35
C THR A 62 -7.18 15.17 16.18
N THR A 63 -6.48 16.05 16.89
CA THR A 63 -5.01 16.05 16.92
C THR A 63 -4.43 14.76 17.46
N MET A 64 -5.02 14.21 18.52
CA MET A 64 -4.59 12.93 19.07
C MET A 64 -4.74 11.80 18.04
N ILE A 65 -5.87 11.75 17.32
CA ILE A 65 -6.08 10.76 16.25
C ILE A 65 -5.04 10.92 15.13
N ALA A 66 -4.76 12.14 14.70
CA ALA A 66 -3.77 12.42 13.65
C ALA A 66 -2.37 11.93 14.07
N LEU A 67 -1.95 12.24 15.29
CA LEU A 67 -0.70 11.78 15.87
C LEU A 67 -0.62 10.25 15.95
N GLN A 68 -1.69 9.61 16.42
CA GLN A 68 -1.73 8.16 16.58
C GLN A 68 -1.67 7.44 15.23
N LYS A 69 -2.29 8.03 14.20
CA LYS A 69 -2.23 7.53 12.82
C LYS A 69 -0.81 7.64 12.26
N ALA A 70 -0.13 8.77 12.48
CA ALA A 70 1.26 8.96 12.05
C ALA A 70 2.20 7.95 12.74
N ASP A 71 2.12 7.81 14.07
CA ASP A 71 2.94 6.87 14.85
C ASP A 71 2.71 5.41 14.42
N MET A 72 1.46 4.97 14.30
CA MET A 72 1.12 3.62 13.87
C MET A 72 1.66 3.32 12.46
N SER A 73 1.50 4.27 11.54
CA SER A 73 1.95 4.11 10.15
C SER A 73 3.47 4.06 10.05
N MET A 74 4.17 4.86 10.86
CA MET A 74 5.64 4.83 10.95
C MET A 74 6.14 3.50 11.52
N ARG A 75 5.52 3.00 12.59
CA ARG A 75 5.84 1.66 13.13
C ARG A 75 5.67 0.57 12.09
N MET A 76 4.56 0.60 11.35
CA MET A 76 4.29 -0.35 10.27
C MET A 76 5.38 -0.28 9.19
N LEU A 77 5.75 0.93 8.75
CA LEU A 77 6.82 1.14 7.76
C LEU A 77 8.16 0.55 8.24
N LEU A 78 8.52 0.78 9.50
CA LEU A 78 9.74 0.22 10.10
C LEU A 78 9.69 -1.31 10.15
N SER A 79 8.55 -1.91 10.49
CA SER A 79 8.38 -3.37 10.45
C SER A 79 8.58 -3.94 9.05
N VAL A 80 8.01 -3.30 8.03
CA VAL A 80 8.21 -3.71 6.63
C VAL A 80 9.67 -3.55 6.22
N ARG A 81 10.30 -2.40 6.53
CA ARG A 81 11.73 -2.17 6.26
C ARG A 81 12.60 -3.27 6.87
N ASN A 82 12.36 -3.60 8.13
CA ASN A 82 13.10 -4.65 8.82
C ASN A 82 12.89 -6.01 8.13
N LYS A 83 11.66 -6.33 7.73
CA LYS A 83 11.37 -7.59 7.07
C LYS A 83 12.05 -7.74 5.70
N VAL A 84 12.16 -6.65 4.96
CA VAL A 84 12.88 -6.61 3.68
C VAL A 84 14.37 -6.83 3.88
N ILE A 85 14.95 -6.19 4.91
CA ILE A 85 16.37 -6.39 5.27
C ILE A 85 16.62 -7.85 5.69
N GLU A 86 15.72 -8.44 6.48
CA GLU A 86 15.78 -9.86 6.84
C GLU A 86 15.73 -10.76 5.61
N ALA A 87 14.78 -10.54 4.70
CA ALA A 87 14.65 -11.33 3.48
C ALA A 87 15.91 -11.24 2.61
N TYR A 88 16.50 -10.05 2.49
CA TYR A 88 17.78 -9.87 1.80
C TYR A 88 18.91 -10.65 2.49
N ARG A 89 19.01 -10.56 3.82
CA ARG A 89 20.00 -11.31 4.60
C ARG A 89 19.83 -12.82 4.48
N GLU A 90 18.59 -13.31 4.42
CA GLU A 90 18.29 -14.74 4.29
C GLU A 90 18.74 -15.26 2.92
N ILE A 91 18.44 -14.53 1.83
CA ILE A 91 18.95 -14.86 0.49
C ILE A 91 20.48 -14.92 0.47
N MET A 92 21.15 -14.00 1.18
CA MET A 92 22.62 -14.00 1.30
C MET A 92 23.17 -15.16 2.15
N ARG A 93 22.39 -15.69 3.10
CA ARG A 93 22.76 -16.82 3.96
C ARG A 93 22.43 -18.17 3.34
N MET A 94 21.54 -18.22 2.35
CA MET A 94 21.43 -19.34 1.41
C MET A 94 22.65 -19.38 0.50
N GLN A 95 23.82 -19.61 1.09
CA GLN A 95 24.99 -20.08 0.36
C GLN A 95 24.69 -21.51 -0.11
N PHE A 96 24.81 -21.75 -1.42
CA PHE A 96 24.82 -23.09 -2.01
C PHE A 96 25.98 -23.93 -1.46
#